data_AF-A0A6G3S175-F1
#
_entry.id   AF-A0A6G3S175-F1
#
_cell.length_a   1.000
_cell.length_b   1.000
_cell.length_c   1.000
_cell.angle_alpha   90.00
_cell.angle_beta   90.00
_cell.angle_gamma   90.00
#
_symmetry.space_group_name_H-M   'P 1'
#
loop_
_entity.id
_entity.type
_entity.pdbx_description
1 polymer ?
#
loop_
_entity_poly.entity_id
_entity_poly.type
_entity_poly.pdbx_seq_one_letter_code
_entity_poly.pdbx_strand_id
1 'polypeptide(L)'
;MPQELGEVGDPVLEVVEYTDPLCPWAWGSEPTFRRLRAALDGRARWRRTYCILFDDDDDPPPDPAAETAWYARYVEEICGHTKAPRPARLSRVAASSWPASLVAKAADRQGSCVAERVVRRLRETVFVPGEP
;
A
#
# COMPACT_ATOMS: atom_id res chain seq x y z
N MET A 1 36.54 15.95 24.91
CA MET A 1 35.39 15.42 25.67
C MET A 1 34.43 14.80 24.65
N PRO A 2 34.39 13.47 24.52
CA PRO A 2 33.42 12.83 23.62
C PRO A 2 32.03 13.00 24.24
N GLN A 3 31.08 13.52 23.46
CA GLN A 3 29.68 13.58 23.85
C GLN A 3 29.09 12.17 23.76
N GLU A 4 28.56 11.69 24.88
CA GLU A 4 27.78 10.45 24.95
C GLU A 4 26.56 10.57 24.03
N LEU A 5 26.50 9.69 23.04
CA LEU A 5 25.29 9.45 22.26
C LEU A 5 24.29 8.82 23.22
N GLY A 6 23.33 9.63 23.68
CA GLY A 6 22.28 9.17 24.59
C GLY A 6 21.61 7.91 24.08
N GLU A 7 21.32 6.99 25.00
CA GLU A 7 20.51 5.80 24.73
C GLU A 7 19.23 6.22 24.02
N VAL A 8 19.10 5.83 22.76
CA VAL A 8 17.80 5.80 22.09
C VAL A 8 17.06 4.65 22.76
N GLY A 9 16.34 4.96 23.85
CA GLY A 9 15.52 3.98 24.55
C GLY A 9 14.59 3.26 23.57
N ASP A 10 14.32 1.98 23.84
CA ASP A 10 13.50 1.16 22.96
C ASP A 10 12.17 1.87 22.64
N PRO A 11 11.68 1.78 21.39
CA PRO A 11 10.43 2.42 21.00
C PRO A 11 9.29 1.93 21.89
N VAL A 12 8.62 2.87 22.55
CA VAL A 12 7.56 2.60 23.53
C VAL A 12 6.24 2.09 22.91
N LEU A 13 6.17 2.02 21.57
CA LEU A 13 4.98 1.64 20.81
C LEU A 13 5.34 0.83 19.56
N GLU A 14 4.54 -0.20 19.23
CA GLU A 14 4.54 -0.83 17.91
C GLU A 14 3.26 -0.43 17.14
N VAL A 15 3.42 -0.02 15.88
CA VAL A 15 2.30 0.18 14.94
C VAL A 15 2.37 -0.90 13.87
N VAL A 16 1.32 -1.71 13.78
CA VAL A 16 1.16 -2.73 12.75
C VAL A 16 0.18 -2.23 11.69
N GLU A 17 0.70 -1.94 10.50
CA GLU A 17 -0.09 -1.54 9.34
C GLU A 17 -0.43 -2.78 8.50
N TYR A 18 -1.70 -3.17 8.51
CA TYR A 18 -2.25 -4.16 7.61
C TYR A 18 -2.62 -3.47 6.29
N THR A 19 -2.08 -3.97 5.18
CA THR A 19 -2.17 -3.29 3.90
C THR A 19 -2.13 -4.26 2.72
N ASP A 20 -2.43 -3.77 1.52
CA ASP A 20 -2.21 -4.49 0.27
C ASP A 20 -1.80 -3.46 -0.80
N PRO A 21 -0.81 -3.76 -1.67
CA PRO A 21 -0.37 -2.82 -2.69
C PRO A 21 -1.46 -2.45 -3.71
N LEU A 22 -2.47 -3.29 -3.89
CA LEU A 22 -3.54 -3.12 -4.88
C LEU A 22 -4.86 -2.67 -4.21
N CYS A 23 -4.86 -2.39 -2.91
CA CYS A 23 -6.05 -1.94 -2.18
C CYS A 23 -6.30 -0.41 -2.33
N PRO A 24 -7.48 0.03 -2.82
CA PRO A 24 -7.77 1.44 -3.02
C PRO A 24 -7.88 2.22 -1.71
N TRP A 25 -8.34 1.60 -0.62
CA TRP A 25 -8.34 2.22 0.71
C TRP A 25 -6.92 2.40 1.27
N ALA A 26 -6.03 1.44 1.02
CA ALA A 26 -4.62 1.55 1.41
C ALA A 26 -3.89 2.63 0.61
N TRP A 27 -4.24 2.80 -0.67
CA TRP A 27 -3.79 3.91 -1.49
C TRP A 27 -4.29 5.26 -0.95
N GLY A 28 -5.60 5.38 -0.74
CA GLY A 28 -6.20 6.64 -0.29
C GLY A 28 -5.83 7.06 1.13
N SER A 29 -5.42 6.12 1.99
CA SER A 29 -4.94 6.39 3.34
C SER A 29 -3.44 6.72 3.43
N GLU A 30 -2.68 6.65 2.32
CA GLU A 30 -1.23 6.92 2.31
C GLU A 30 -0.86 8.26 2.96
N PRO A 31 -1.54 9.39 2.69
CA PRO A 31 -1.19 10.67 3.30
C PRO A 31 -1.38 10.66 4.82
N THR A 32 -2.41 9.98 5.31
CA THR A 32 -2.70 9.83 6.75
C THR A 32 -1.62 9.01 7.43
N PHE A 33 -1.25 7.86 6.86
CA PHE A 33 -0.17 7.02 7.40
C PHE A 33 1.19 7.71 7.32
N ARG A 34 1.49 8.45 6.25
CA ARG A 34 2.72 9.24 6.16
C ARG A 34 2.79 10.29 7.26
N ARG A 35 1.69 11.00 7.52
CA ARG A 35 1.61 11.97 8.63
C ARG A 35 1.77 11.28 9.99
N LEU A 36 1.16 10.12 10.18
CA LEU A 36 1.27 9.35 11.41
C LEU A 36 2.71 8.87 11.67
N ARG A 37 3.40 8.36 10.64
CA ARG A 37 4.83 7.98 10.74
C ARG A 37 5.71 9.16 11.12
N ALA A 38 5.52 10.30 10.46
CA ALA A 38 6.26 11.52 10.80
C ALA A 38 5.97 12.00 12.23
N ALA A 39 4.72 11.89 12.69
CA ALA A 39 4.36 12.26 14.05
C ALA A 39 4.98 11.32 15.09
N LEU A 40 5.13 10.03 14.78
CA LEU A 40 5.67 9.00 15.69
C LEU A 40 7.15 8.70 15.48
N ASP A 41 7.87 9.53 14.73
CA ASP A 41 9.28 9.30 14.42
C ASP A 41 10.12 9.18 15.71
N GLY A 42 11.00 8.18 15.75
CA GLY A 42 11.78 7.81 16.94
C GLY A 42 10.98 7.24 18.13
N ARG A 43 9.63 7.21 18.07
CA ARG A 43 8.77 6.78 19.19
C ARG A 43 8.02 5.48 18.94
N ALA A 44 7.85 5.10 17.68
CA ALA A 44 7.17 3.86 17.31
C ALA A 44 8.00 3.00 16.38
N ARG A 45 8.00 1.69 16.64
CA ARG A 45 8.42 0.68 15.67
C ARG A 45 7.28 0.45 14.68
N TRP A 46 7.53 0.68 13.39
CA TRP A 46 6.54 0.45 12.35
C TRP A 46 6.74 -0.91 11.68
N ARG A 47 5.67 -1.69 11.55
CA ARG A 47 5.68 -2.97 10.83
C ARG A 47 4.51 -3.05 9.84
N ARG A 48 4.79 -3.49 8.61
CA ARG A 48 3.76 -3.75 7.59
C ARG A 48 3.47 -5.24 7.47
N THR A 49 2.20 -5.57 7.35
CA THR A 49 1.68 -6.91 7.06
C THR A 49 0.83 -6.82 5.80
N TYR A 50 1.12 -7.66 4.80
CA TYR A 50 0.38 -7.66 3.54
C TYR A 50 -0.77 -8.69 3.58
N CYS A 51 -1.99 -8.26 3.25
CA CYS A 51 -3.23 -8.98 3.54
C CYS A 51 -3.92 -9.63 2.33
N ILE A 52 -3.29 -9.62 1.16
CA ILE A 52 -3.77 -10.26 -0.09
C ILE A 52 -5.23 -9.95 -0.39
N LEU A 53 -5.47 -8.84 -1.10
CA LEU A 53 -6.82 -8.44 -1.51
C LEU A 53 -7.37 -9.26 -2.68
N PHE A 54 -6.50 -9.70 -3.58
CA PHE A 54 -6.86 -10.52 -4.74
C PHE A 54 -6.06 -11.81 -4.67
N ASP A 55 -6.75 -12.95 -4.62
CA ASP A 55 -6.11 -14.26 -4.49
C ASP A 55 -6.30 -15.09 -5.76
N ASP A 56 -5.29 -15.91 -6.08
CA ASP A 56 -5.33 -16.79 -7.25
C ASP A 56 -6.30 -17.97 -7.05
N ASP A 57 -6.73 -18.22 -5.82
CA ASP A 57 -7.72 -19.23 -5.44
C ASP A 57 -9.18 -18.77 -5.66
N ASP A 58 -9.42 -17.49 -5.95
CA ASP A 58 -10.76 -16.96 -6.24
C ASP A 58 -11.25 -17.43 -7.62
N ASP A 59 -12.54 -17.75 -7.72
CA ASP A 59 -13.15 -18.09 -9.01
C ASP A 59 -13.04 -16.90 -9.97
N PRO A 60 -12.59 -17.12 -11.23
CA PRO A 60 -12.50 -16.04 -12.18
C PRO A 60 -13.88 -15.44 -12.45
N PRO A 61 -13.98 -14.12 -12.67
CA PRO A 61 -15.24 -13.49 -12.98
C PRO A 61 -15.84 -14.08 -14.27
N PRO A 62 -17.16 -14.31 -14.32
CA PRO A 62 -17.81 -14.81 -15.54
C PRO A 62 -17.71 -13.79 -16.70
N ASP A 63 -17.58 -12.50 -16.37
CA ASP A 63 -17.30 -11.41 -17.32
C ASP A 63 -16.22 -10.47 -16.74
N PRO A 64 -14.95 -10.64 -17.16
CA PRO A 64 -13.84 -9.80 -16.69
C PRO A 64 -13.99 -8.31 -17.06
N ALA A 65 -14.69 -8.00 -18.15
CA ALA A 65 -14.91 -6.61 -18.57
C ALA A 65 -15.95 -5.94 -17.68
N ALA A 66 -17.03 -6.64 -17.34
CA ALA A 66 -18.03 -6.15 -16.39
C ALA A 66 -17.44 -5.97 -14.99
N GLU A 67 -16.61 -6.91 -14.53
CA GLU A 67 -15.90 -6.79 -13.24
C GLU A 67 -14.97 -5.58 -13.24
N THR A 68 -14.16 -5.40 -14.29
CA THR A 68 -13.28 -4.24 -14.42
C THR A 68 -14.05 -2.92 -14.41
N ALA A 69 -15.20 -2.85 -15.09
CA ALA A 69 -16.06 -1.68 -15.09
C ALA A 69 -16.73 -1.41 -13.72
N TRP A 70 -17.05 -2.46 -12.96
CA TRP A 70 -17.53 -2.32 -11.59
C TRP A 70 -16.41 -1.82 -10.66
N TYR A 71 -15.24 -2.46 -10.70
CA TYR A 71 -14.12 -2.11 -9.84
C TYR A 71 -13.58 -0.70 -10.14
N ALA A 72 -13.56 -0.28 -11.40
CA ALA A 72 -13.19 1.09 -11.77
C ALA A 72 -14.11 2.14 -11.12
N ARG A 73 -15.43 1.88 -11.04
CA ARG A 73 -16.38 2.75 -10.33
C ARG A 73 -16.12 2.75 -8.82
N TYR A 74 -15.85 1.57 -8.25
CA TYR A 74 -15.50 1.46 -6.83
C TYR A 74 -14.22 2.25 -6.47
N VAL A 75 -13.17 2.15 -7.30
CA VAL A 75 -11.94 2.95 -7.15
C VAL A 75 -12.25 4.45 -7.28
N GLU A 76 -13.10 4.85 -8.22
CA GLU A 76 -13.52 6.25 -8.38
C GLU A 76 -14.22 6.79 -7.13
N GLU A 77 -15.15 6.04 -6.55
CA GLU A 77 -15.86 6.42 -5.32
C GLU A 77 -14.88 6.61 -4.15
N ILE A 78 -13.96 5.66 -3.93
CA ILE A 78 -12.96 5.74 -2.86
C ILE A 78 -12.02 6.93 -3.08
N CYS A 79 -11.54 7.14 -4.29
CA CYS A 79 -10.66 8.26 -4.60
C CYS A 79 -11.40 9.61 -4.47
N GLY A 80 -12.70 9.65 -4.82
CA GLY A 80 -13.57 10.79 -4.57
C GLY A 80 -13.70 11.14 -3.10
N HIS A 81 -13.76 10.13 -2.22
CA HIS A 81 -13.80 10.29 -0.77
C HIS A 81 -12.44 10.69 -0.18
N THR A 82 -11.38 9.95 -0.51
CA THR A 82 -10.02 10.11 0.06
C THR A 82 -9.22 11.24 -0.59
N LYS A 83 -9.68 11.77 -1.72
CA LYS A 83 -8.98 12.74 -2.58
C LYS A 83 -7.67 12.20 -3.17
N ALA A 84 -7.51 10.89 -3.21
CA ALA A 84 -6.36 10.24 -3.84
C ALA A 84 -6.42 10.36 -5.37
N PRO A 85 -5.28 10.36 -6.06
CA PRO A 85 -5.24 10.22 -7.51
C PRO A 85 -5.93 8.94 -7.96
N ARG A 86 -6.58 8.99 -9.12
CA ARG A 86 -7.22 7.83 -9.75
C ARG A 86 -6.84 7.77 -11.23
N PRO A 87 -6.86 6.59 -11.86
CA PRO A 87 -6.62 6.48 -13.29
C PRO A 87 -7.84 7.01 -14.05
N ALA A 88 -7.61 7.47 -15.28
CA ALA A 88 -8.70 7.83 -16.20
C ALA A 88 -9.45 6.59 -16.70
N ARG A 89 -8.73 5.47 -16.85
CA ARG A 89 -9.25 4.16 -17.24
C ARG A 89 -8.47 3.08 -16.49
N LEU A 90 -9.16 2.04 -16.05
CA LEU A 90 -8.53 0.81 -15.55
C LEU A 90 -8.56 -0.25 -16.68
N SER A 91 -7.42 -0.86 -16.97
CA SER A 91 -7.29 -1.86 -18.05
C SER A 91 -7.87 -3.23 -17.68
N ARG A 92 -7.73 -3.62 -16.41
CA ARG A 92 -8.25 -4.87 -15.82
C ARG A 92 -8.28 -4.77 -14.30
N VAL A 93 -9.00 -5.67 -13.63
CA VAL A 93 -8.74 -6.00 -12.21
C VAL A 93 -7.50 -6.90 -12.16
N ALA A 94 -6.70 -6.77 -11.09
CA ALA A 94 -5.57 -7.67 -10.89
C ALA A 94 -6.09 -9.07 -10.58
N ALA A 95 -5.54 -10.09 -11.24
CA ALA A 95 -5.86 -11.48 -10.93
C ALA A 95 -5.42 -11.87 -9.51
N SER A 96 -4.30 -11.30 -9.05
CA SER A 96 -3.74 -11.58 -7.73
C SER A 96 -2.84 -10.44 -7.25
N SER A 97 -2.83 -10.21 -5.94
CA SER A 97 -1.94 -9.25 -5.28
C SER A 97 -0.74 -9.92 -4.61
N TRP A 98 -0.61 -11.25 -4.70
CA TRP A 98 0.53 -12.00 -4.17
C TRP A 98 1.87 -11.52 -4.73
N PRO A 99 2.08 -11.40 -6.06
CA PRO A 99 3.38 -10.99 -6.58
C PRO A 99 3.79 -9.60 -6.09
N ALA A 100 2.86 -8.64 -6.11
CA ALA A 100 3.09 -7.29 -5.60
C ALA A 100 3.41 -7.29 -4.10
N SER A 101 2.65 -8.06 -3.31
CA SER A 101 2.85 -8.18 -1.86
C SER A 101 4.19 -8.83 -1.50
N LEU A 102 4.63 -9.84 -2.26
CA LEU A 102 5.95 -10.47 -2.10
C LEU A 102 7.09 -9.52 -2.45
N VAL A 103 6.98 -8.78 -3.56
CA VAL A 103 7.97 -7.76 -3.94
C VAL A 103 8.06 -6.67 -2.87
N ALA A 104 6.92 -6.19 -2.38
CA ALA A 104 6.86 -5.23 -1.30
C ALA A 104 7.50 -5.77 -0.02
N LYS A 105 7.26 -7.05 0.31
CA LYS A 105 7.88 -7.69 1.47
C LYS A 105 9.38 -7.88 1.33
N ALA A 106 9.86 -8.19 0.14
CA ALA A 106 11.29 -8.29 -0.16
C ALA A 106 11.99 -6.94 -0.02
N ALA A 107 11.31 -5.85 -0.43
CA ALA A 107 11.84 -4.50 -0.32
C ALA A 107 12.04 -4.05 1.14
N ASP A 108 11.27 -4.56 2.11
CA ASP A 108 11.50 -4.33 3.55
C ASP A 108 12.93 -4.73 3.96
N ARG A 109 13.51 -5.76 3.35
CA ARG A 109 14.87 -6.25 3.65
C ARG A 109 15.96 -5.29 3.16
N GLN A 110 15.62 -4.30 2.34
CA GLN A 110 16.54 -3.30 1.77
C GLN A 110 16.45 -1.95 2.50
N GLY A 111 15.68 -1.88 3.59
CA GLY A 111 15.49 -0.67 4.39
C GLY A 111 14.21 0.09 4.06
N SER A 112 13.76 0.91 5.02
CA SER A 112 12.46 1.58 5.00
C SER A 112 12.26 2.50 3.79
N CYS A 113 13.28 3.27 3.39
CA CYS A 113 13.20 4.17 2.25
C CYS A 113 12.97 3.43 0.92
N VAL A 114 13.64 2.28 0.73
CA VAL A 114 13.44 1.44 -0.46
C VAL A 114 12.05 0.82 -0.43
N ALA A 115 11.64 0.25 0.71
CA ALA A 115 10.33 -0.34 0.88
C ALA A 115 9.19 0.65 0.56
N GLU A 116 9.27 1.88 1.06
CA GLU A 116 8.27 2.92 0.78
C GLU A 116 8.18 3.29 -0.69
N ARG A 117 9.33 3.42 -1.37
CA ARG A 117 9.37 3.72 -2.81
C ARG A 117 8.80 2.57 -3.64
N VAL A 118 9.11 1.33 -3.28
CA VAL A 118 8.61 0.13 -3.98
C VAL A 118 7.10 0.01 -3.82
N VAL A 119 6.58 0.07 -2.59
CA VAL A 119 5.13 0.01 -2.32
C VAL A 119 4.39 1.12 -3.05
N ARG A 120 4.94 2.34 -3.04
CA ARG A 120 4.36 3.46 -3.76
C ARG A 120 4.28 3.19 -5.27
N ARG A 121 5.36 2.70 -5.88
CA ARG A 121 5.35 2.40 -7.32
C ARG A 121 4.40 1.26 -7.69
N LEU A 122 4.31 0.23 -6.85
CA LEU A 122 3.33 -0.86 -7.05
C LEU A 122 1.89 -0.34 -6.98
N ARG A 123 1.57 0.53 -6.00
CA ARG A 123 0.26 1.19 -5.95
C ARG A 123 0.01 2.06 -7.16
N GLU A 124 1.02 2.81 -7.60
CA GLU A 124 0.91 3.70 -8.74
C GLU A 124 0.54 2.94 -10.01
N THR A 125 0.93 1.67 -10.23
CA THR A 125 0.55 0.92 -11.44
C THR A 125 -0.97 0.80 -11.60
N VAL A 126 -1.69 0.56 -10.50
CA VAL A 126 -3.16 0.49 -10.49
C VAL A 126 -3.78 1.88 -10.50
N PHE A 127 -3.30 2.77 -9.64
CA PHE A 127 -4.06 3.99 -9.31
C PHE A 127 -3.65 5.23 -10.12
N VAL A 128 -2.64 5.12 -10.98
CA VAL A 128 -2.19 6.24 -11.85
C VAL A 128 -2.39 5.93 -13.35
N PRO A 129 -1.69 4.98 -14.00
CA PRO A 129 -1.96 4.63 -15.40
C PRO A 129 -3.12 3.63 -15.54
N GLY A 130 -3.52 2.91 -14.48
CA GLY A 130 -4.58 1.91 -14.56
C GLY A 130 -4.15 0.59 -15.18
N GLU A 131 -2.90 0.18 -14.97
CA GLU A 131 -2.27 -1.01 -15.53
C GLU A 131 -1.68 -1.88 -14.40
N PRO A 132 -2.53 -2.68 -13.71
CA PRO A 132 -2.09 -3.56 -12.63
C PRO A 132 -1.10 -4.64 -13.10
#